data_AF-A0A6A3T2F0-F1
#
_entry.id   AF-A0A6A3T2F0-F1
#
_cell.length_a   1.000
_cell.length_b   1.000
_cell.length_c   1.000
_cell.angle_alpha   90.00
_cell.angle_beta   90.00
_cell.angle_gamma   90.00
#
_symmetry.space_group_name_H-M   'P 1'
#
loop_
_entity.id
_entity.type
_entity.pdbx_description
1 polymer ?
#
loop_
_entity_poly.entity_id
_entity_poly.type
_entity_poly.pdbx_seq_one_letter_code
_entity_poly.pdbx_strand_id
1 'polypeptide(L)'
;MLALLDEREVERRAEYAEFPRQPPSGDDADAQDAPCPGIGSWYNEGGAEAVRRLTNFSPREFNHLWGSVCPHVTRYWNVGRGRRPVLAGKYAFFMTLSVLKHGGTWDMNAAIFCIKTPTFINTITAFVHVLAPRMHDDWVRAKADETTMRNLVTSGRTFPNFPCALYATDVTFQQSNRPAGSMAEVMPFYRGKHKLYGLVVEVSVNPRGFAIHCSDHARGNTPTSCRLSAFVSKSAGFSCVGTYSSATNPVFHASLRQ
;
A
#
# COMPACT_ATOMS: atom_id res chain seq x y z
N MET A 1 2.49 14.35 22.61
CA MET A 1 2.51 13.13 21.77
C MET A 1 1.11 12.72 21.31
N LEU A 2 0.07 12.77 22.15
CA LEU A 2 -1.34 12.70 21.70
C LEU A 2 -1.76 13.94 20.86
N ALA A 3 -1.28 15.13 21.25
CA ALA A 3 -1.54 16.38 20.52
C ALA A 3 -1.05 16.37 19.05
N LEU A 4 0.07 15.70 18.73
CA LEU A 4 0.60 15.60 17.37
C LEU A 4 -0.25 14.69 16.46
N LEU A 5 -0.94 13.71 17.05
CA LEU A 5 -1.86 12.84 16.32
C LEU A 5 -3.21 13.54 16.12
N ASP A 6 -3.67 14.31 17.12
CA ASP A 6 -4.83 15.18 16.99
C ASP A 6 -4.58 16.29 15.96
N GLU A 7 -3.40 16.92 15.94
CA GLU A 7 -3.04 17.95 14.95
C GLU A 7 -3.07 17.41 13.53
N ARG A 8 -2.52 16.20 13.29
CA ARG A 8 -2.56 15.55 11.98
C ARG A 8 -3.96 15.04 11.62
N GLU A 9 -4.84 14.77 12.58
CA GLU A 9 -6.27 14.49 12.32
C GLU A 9 -7.06 15.76 12.04
N VAL A 10 -6.74 16.86 12.71
CA VAL A 10 -7.32 18.19 12.52
C VAL A 10 -6.91 18.75 11.16
N GLU A 11 -5.65 18.61 10.76
CA GLU A 11 -5.15 19.02 9.45
C GLU A 11 -5.84 18.23 8.33
N ARG A 12 -6.02 16.92 8.52
CA ARG A 12 -6.78 16.07 7.60
C ARG A 12 -8.25 16.50 7.52
N ARG A 13 -8.88 16.82 8.66
CA ARG A 13 -10.27 17.31 8.73
C ARG A 13 -10.45 18.70 8.14
N ALA A 14 -9.46 19.57 8.27
CA ALA A 14 -9.45 20.91 7.69
C ALA A 14 -9.30 20.84 6.16
N GLU A 15 -8.40 19.98 5.66
CA GLU A 15 -8.28 19.69 4.22
C GLU A 15 -9.60 19.10 3.66
N TYR A 16 -10.32 18.29 4.44
CA TYR A 16 -11.67 17.80 4.07
C TYR A 16 -12.78 18.85 4.03
N ALA A 17 -12.59 20.02 4.68
CA ALA A 17 -13.56 21.11 4.64
C ALA A 17 -13.37 22.03 3.42
N GLU A 18 -12.21 21.96 2.77
CA GLU A 18 -11.85 22.78 1.62
C GLU A 18 -12.47 22.29 0.30
N PHE A 19 -12.85 21.01 0.22
CA PHE A 19 -13.50 20.44 -0.96
C PHE A 19 -15.04 20.55 -0.88
N PRO A 20 -15.71 21.19 -1.87
CA PRO A 20 -17.16 21.33 -1.88
C PRO A 20 -17.87 19.99 -1.87
N ARG A 21 -18.81 19.79 -0.94
CA ARG A 21 -19.63 18.57 -0.80
C ARG A 21 -20.86 18.54 -1.71
N GLN A 22 -20.90 19.32 -2.77
CA GLN A 22 -22.04 19.31 -3.69
C GLN A 22 -21.80 18.31 -4.81
N PRO A 23 -22.47 17.13 -4.81
CA PRO A 23 -22.64 16.40 -6.06
C PRO A 23 -23.42 17.31 -7.02
N PRO A 24 -23.07 17.36 -8.31
CA PRO A 24 -23.87 18.09 -9.28
C PRO A 24 -25.29 17.50 -9.25
N SER A 25 -26.26 18.35 -8.90
CA SER A 25 -27.67 18.06 -9.04
C SER A 25 -27.96 17.88 -10.53
N GLY A 26 -28.49 16.72 -10.91
CA GLY A 26 -28.91 16.45 -12.27
C GLY A 26 -29.69 15.16 -12.31
N ASP A 27 -30.99 15.33 -12.47
CA ASP A 27 -32.00 14.30 -12.67
C ASP A 27 -31.68 13.35 -13.84
N ASP A 28 -32.36 12.21 -13.80
CA ASP A 28 -32.27 11.09 -14.75
C ASP A 28 -32.17 11.49 -16.22
N ALA A 29 -31.06 11.12 -16.86
CA ALA A 29 -31.00 10.71 -18.27
C ALA A 29 -29.67 10.00 -18.53
N ASP A 30 -29.67 9.02 -19.42
CA ASP A 30 -28.54 8.22 -19.90
C ASP A 30 -27.32 9.06 -20.38
N ALA A 31 -26.52 9.58 -19.45
CA ALA A 31 -25.19 10.08 -19.71
C ALA A 31 -24.16 8.96 -19.50
N GLN A 32 -24.06 8.08 -20.48
CA GLN A 32 -22.79 7.42 -20.77
C GLN A 32 -21.77 8.50 -21.17
N ASP A 33 -20.52 8.35 -20.74
CA ASP A 33 -19.38 9.24 -20.98
C ASP A 33 -19.40 10.62 -20.30
N ALA A 34 -19.14 10.63 -18.99
CA ALA A 34 -18.26 11.66 -18.47
C ALA A 34 -16.82 11.29 -18.91
N PRO A 35 -16.14 12.08 -19.77
CA PRO A 35 -14.78 11.78 -20.18
C PRO A 35 -13.91 11.81 -18.94
N CYS A 36 -13.39 10.65 -18.54
CA CYS A 36 -12.54 10.56 -17.38
C CYS A 36 -11.29 11.43 -17.66
N PRO A 37 -11.01 12.48 -16.87
CA PRO A 37 -9.90 13.37 -17.14
C PRO A 37 -8.62 12.56 -17.05
N GLY A 38 -8.02 12.22 -18.20
CA GLY A 38 -6.79 11.44 -18.24
C GLY A 38 -5.68 12.13 -17.42
N ILE A 39 -4.59 11.42 -17.14
CA ILE A 39 -3.41 12.00 -16.44
C ILE A 39 -2.96 13.33 -17.07
N GLY A 40 -3.17 13.50 -18.38
CA GLY A 40 -2.89 14.75 -19.10
C GLY A 40 -3.72 15.95 -18.62
N SER A 41 -4.98 15.78 -18.20
CA SER A 41 -5.79 16.88 -17.64
C SER A 41 -5.17 17.41 -16.35
N TRP A 42 -4.82 16.49 -15.44
CA TRP A 42 -4.13 16.82 -14.18
C TRP A 42 -2.78 17.50 -14.41
N TYR A 43 -2.05 17.05 -15.44
CA TYR A 43 -0.81 17.67 -15.85
C TYR A 43 -1.01 19.08 -16.44
N ASN A 44 -2.08 19.29 -17.20
CA ASN A 44 -2.40 20.59 -17.79
C ASN A 44 -2.93 21.60 -16.74
N GLU A 45 -3.63 21.12 -15.71
CA GLU A 45 -4.20 21.95 -14.64
C GLU A 45 -3.20 22.35 -13.56
N GLY A 46 -2.29 21.44 -13.18
CA GLY A 46 -1.36 21.68 -12.05
C GLY A 46 0.08 21.21 -12.27
N GLY A 47 0.45 20.92 -13.52
CA GLY A 47 1.80 20.54 -13.90
C GLY A 47 2.30 19.24 -13.27
N ALA A 48 3.62 19.14 -13.12
CA ALA A 48 4.26 18.00 -12.47
C ALA A 48 3.91 17.85 -10.97
N GLU A 49 3.56 18.97 -10.31
CA GLU A 49 3.22 18.97 -8.89
C GLU A 49 1.85 18.34 -8.61
N ALA A 50 0.87 18.42 -9.52
CA ALA A 50 -0.40 17.73 -9.35
C ALA A 50 -0.22 16.20 -9.29
N VAL A 51 0.59 15.64 -10.19
CA VAL A 51 0.91 14.19 -10.22
C VAL A 51 1.66 13.77 -8.96
N ARG A 52 2.61 14.59 -8.50
CA ARG A 52 3.37 14.34 -7.27
C ARG A 52 2.48 14.46 -6.03
N ARG A 53 1.58 15.45 -5.98
CA ARG A 53 0.62 15.61 -4.90
C ARG A 53 -0.34 14.42 -4.82
N LEU A 54 -0.71 13.80 -5.94
CA LEU A 54 -1.57 12.62 -5.95
C LEU A 54 -0.83 11.30 -5.70
N THR A 55 0.44 11.16 -6.08
CA THR A 55 1.10 9.83 -6.06
C THR A 55 2.44 9.73 -5.32
N ASN A 56 3.00 10.85 -4.84
CA ASN A 56 4.38 11.00 -4.36
C ASN A 56 5.48 10.81 -5.41
N PHE A 57 5.14 10.43 -6.65
CA PHE A 57 6.10 10.26 -7.72
C PHE A 57 6.13 11.49 -8.62
N SER A 58 7.34 11.88 -9.04
CA SER A 58 7.48 12.76 -10.20
C SER A 58 6.90 12.07 -11.44
N PRO A 59 6.50 12.80 -12.48
CA PRO A 59 6.03 12.21 -13.73
C PRO A 59 7.02 11.20 -14.33
N ARG A 60 8.33 11.41 -14.15
CA ARG A 60 9.38 10.51 -14.63
C ARG A 60 9.39 9.19 -13.85
N GLU A 61 9.38 9.26 -12.52
CA GLU A 61 9.34 8.07 -11.66
C GLU A 61 8.04 7.28 -11.86
N PHE A 62 6.92 7.98 -12.00
CA PHE A 62 5.63 7.36 -12.32
C PHE A 62 5.70 6.60 -13.65
N ASN A 63 6.29 7.20 -14.70
CA ASN A 63 6.43 6.52 -16.00
C ASN A 63 7.38 5.33 -15.93
N HIS A 64 8.45 5.41 -15.13
CA HIS A 64 9.36 4.29 -14.91
C HIS A 64 8.64 3.12 -14.21
N LEU A 65 7.89 3.42 -13.14
CA LEU A 65 7.10 2.45 -12.40
C LEU A 65 5.99 1.84 -13.27
N TRP A 66 5.30 2.67 -14.05
CA TRP A 66 4.34 2.20 -15.03
C TRP A 66 5.02 1.27 -16.05
N GLY A 67 6.21 1.63 -16.53
CA GLY A 67 6.98 0.81 -17.48
C GLY A 67 7.27 -0.60 -16.97
N SER A 68 7.55 -0.78 -15.67
CA SER A 68 7.82 -2.11 -15.11
C SER A 68 6.58 -2.98 -15.02
N VAL A 69 5.40 -2.41 -14.77
CA VAL A 69 4.14 -3.17 -14.60
C VAL A 69 3.28 -3.21 -15.87
N CYS A 70 3.51 -2.32 -16.83
CA CYS A 70 2.73 -2.17 -18.06
C CYS A 70 2.60 -3.47 -18.87
N PRO A 71 3.66 -4.29 -19.07
CA PRO A 71 3.53 -5.55 -19.79
C PRO A 71 2.54 -6.52 -19.13
N HIS A 72 2.56 -6.59 -17.79
CA HIS A 72 1.65 -7.43 -17.01
C HIS A 72 0.23 -6.87 -17.06
N VAL A 73 0.07 -5.56 -16.80
CA VAL A 73 -1.25 -4.92 -16.84
C VAL A 73 -1.89 -5.06 -18.21
N THR A 74 -1.14 -4.84 -19.30
CA THR A 74 -1.67 -4.99 -20.67
C THR A 74 -2.17 -6.40 -20.96
N ARG A 75 -1.51 -7.42 -20.37
CA ARG A 75 -1.87 -8.82 -20.59
C ARG A 75 -3.06 -9.30 -19.77
N TYR A 76 -3.27 -8.75 -18.56
CA TYR A 76 -4.25 -9.28 -17.60
C TYR A 76 -5.39 -8.32 -17.27
N TRP A 77 -5.23 -7.01 -17.52
CA TRP A 77 -6.28 -6.02 -17.30
C TRP A 77 -7.32 -6.08 -18.43
N ASN A 78 -8.60 -6.10 -18.07
CA ASN A 78 -9.76 -6.18 -18.97
C ASN A 78 -9.90 -7.47 -19.82
N VAL A 79 -9.10 -8.51 -19.57
CA VAL A 79 -9.33 -9.81 -20.22
C VAL A 79 -10.63 -10.44 -19.73
N GLY A 80 -11.52 -10.80 -20.64
CA GLY A 80 -12.79 -11.50 -20.34
C GLY A 80 -13.88 -10.64 -19.70
N ARG A 81 -13.66 -9.34 -19.47
CA ARG A 81 -14.73 -8.41 -19.11
C ARG A 81 -15.46 -7.99 -20.39
N GLY A 82 -16.78 -8.18 -20.43
CA GLY A 82 -17.65 -7.66 -21.50
C GLY A 82 -17.67 -6.12 -21.56
N ARG A 83 -18.75 -5.50 -22.03
CA ARG A 83 -18.88 -4.03 -22.08
C ARG A 83 -18.72 -3.38 -20.69
N ARG A 84 -17.51 -2.94 -20.34
CA ARG A 84 -17.19 -2.13 -19.14
C ARG A 84 -15.95 -1.24 -19.42
N PRO A 85 -15.82 -0.11 -18.69
CA PRO A 85 -15.38 1.16 -19.25
C PRO A 85 -13.91 1.18 -19.68
N VAL A 86 -13.65 1.94 -20.75
CA VAL A 86 -12.37 2.13 -21.47
C VAL A 86 -11.39 2.96 -20.63
N LEU A 87 -11.19 2.62 -19.36
CA LEU A 87 -10.16 3.23 -18.53
C LEU A 87 -8.82 2.56 -18.86
N ALA A 88 -7.94 3.34 -19.50
CA ALA A 88 -6.59 2.91 -19.79
C ALA A 88 -5.92 2.38 -18.52
N GLY A 89 -5.24 1.22 -18.60
CA GLY A 89 -4.60 0.60 -17.42
C GLY A 89 -3.65 1.55 -16.69
N LYS A 90 -3.02 2.49 -17.40
CA LYS A 90 -2.17 3.54 -16.84
C LYS A 90 -2.93 4.52 -15.94
N TYR A 91 -4.15 4.84 -16.31
CA TYR A 91 -5.02 5.72 -15.53
C TYR A 91 -5.57 5.00 -14.29
N ALA A 92 -5.95 3.72 -14.44
CA ALA A 92 -6.30 2.88 -13.28
C ALA A 92 -5.13 2.77 -12.28
N PHE A 93 -3.90 2.60 -12.78
CA PHE A 93 -2.69 2.60 -11.95
C PHE A 93 -2.49 3.93 -11.21
N PHE A 94 -2.68 5.06 -11.89
CA PHE A 94 -2.60 6.39 -11.26
C PHE A 94 -3.62 6.56 -10.13
N MET A 95 -4.90 6.22 -10.38
CA MET A 95 -5.93 6.28 -9.36
C MET A 95 -5.62 5.36 -8.17
N THR A 96 -5.11 4.15 -8.42
CA THR A 96 -4.70 3.22 -7.36
C THR A 96 -3.59 3.81 -6.48
N LEU A 97 -2.54 4.40 -7.07
CA LEU A 97 -1.48 5.05 -6.29
C LEU A 97 -2.02 6.23 -5.47
N SER A 98 -2.97 6.98 -6.02
CA SER A 98 -3.64 8.07 -5.29
C SER A 98 -4.39 7.58 -4.07
N VAL A 99 -5.18 6.51 -4.21
CA VAL A 99 -5.90 5.90 -3.08
C VAL A 99 -4.93 5.39 -2.02
N LEU A 100 -3.82 4.76 -2.43
CA LEU A 100 -2.80 4.26 -1.50
C LEU A 100 -2.06 5.38 -0.77
N LYS A 101 -1.86 6.53 -1.41
CA LYS A 101 -1.21 7.70 -0.79
C LYS A 101 -2.15 8.39 0.21
N HIS A 102 -3.34 8.77 -0.23
CA HIS A 102 -4.22 9.66 0.53
C HIS A 102 -5.09 8.90 1.54
N GLY A 103 -5.37 7.62 1.29
CA GLY A 103 -6.33 6.87 2.08
C GLY A 103 -7.71 7.54 2.07
N GLY A 104 -8.43 7.49 3.19
CA GLY A 104 -9.73 8.14 3.34
C GLY A 104 -10.91 7.26 2.91
N THR A 105 -12.06 7.90 2.67
CA THR A 105 -13.28 7.19 2.24
C THR A 105 -13.29 6.99 0.73
N TRP A 106 -14.02 5.97 0.28
CA TRP A 106 -14.20 5.72 -1.15
C TRP A 106 -14.89 6.88 -1.86
N ASP A 107 -15.88 7.52 -1.21
CA ASP A 107 -16.61 8.66 -1.79
C ASP A 107 -15.71 9.87 -2.04
N MET A 108 -14.82 10.19 -1.10
CA MET A 108 -13.89 11.29 -1.26
C MET A 108 -12.94 11.03 -2.43
N ASN A 109 -12.33 9.85 -2.50
CA ASN A 109 -11.42 9.50 -3.59
C ASN A 109 -12.16 9.47 -4.94
N ALA A 110 -13.38 8.95 -4.97
CA ALA A 110 -14.19 8.90 -6.19
C ALA A 110 -14.56 10.31 -6.69
N ALA A 111 -14.84 11.24 -5.77
CA ALA A 111 -15.12 12.65 -6.09
C ALA A 111 -13.92 13.35 -6.72
N ILE A 112 -12.69 13.11 -6.24
CA ILE A 112 -11.45 13.66 -6.83
C ILE A 112 -11.36 13.32 -8.32
N PHE A 113 -11.69 12.07 -8.69
CA PHE A 113 -11.62 11.62 -10.07
C PHE A 113 -12.92 11.81 -10.88
N CYS A 114 -13.95 12.42 -10.27
CA CYS A 114 -15.28 12.58 -10.85
C CYS A 114 -15.90 11.25 -11.34
N ILE A 115 -15.64 10.15 -10.64
CA ILE A 115 -16.17 8.81 -10.95
C ILE A 115 -17.23 8.46 -9.91
N LYS A 116 -18.32 7.80 -10.33
CA LYS A 116 -19.33 7.27 -9.38
C LYS A 116 -18.69 6.27 -8.40
N THR A 117 -18.88 6.44 -7.09
CA THR A 117 -18.25 5.63 -6.03
C THR A 117 -18.28 4.12 -6.30
N PRO A 118 -19.41 3.49 -6.67
CA PRO A 118 -19.43 2.04 -6.91
C PRO A 118 -18.51 1.60 -8.06
N THR A 119 -18.38 2.43 -9.09
CA THR A 119 -17.50 2.17 -10.24
C THR A 119 -16.04 2.35 -9.84
N PHE A 120 -15.74 3.38 -9.04
CA PHE A 120 -14.41 3.64 -8.54
C PHE A 120 -13.90 2.48 -7.67
N ILE A 121 -14.68 2.05 -6.67
CA ILE A 121 -14.36 0.91 -5.80
C ILE A 121 -14.09 -0.34 -6.65
N ASN A 122 -15.02 -0.68 -7.55
CA ASN A 122 -14.89 -1.88 -8.39
C ASN A 122 -13.66 -1.82 -9.30
N THR A 123 -13.29 -0.64 -9.79
CA THR A 123 -12.13 -0.45 -10.65
C THR A 123 -10.84 -0.62 -9.86
N ILE A 124 -10.69 0.09 -8.73
CA ILE A 124 -9.48 0.05 -7.90
C ILE A 124 -9.27 -1.35 -7.31
N THR A 125 -10.30 -1.95 -6.73
CA THR A 125 -10.19 -3.29 -6.13
C THR A 125 -9.80 -4.33 -7.19
N ALA A 126 -10.46 -4.32 -8.35
CA ALA A 126 -10.10 -5.25 -9.43
C ALA A 126 -8.68 -5.01 -9.96
N PHE A 127 -8.26 -3.75 -10.06
CA PHE A 127 -6.92 -3.41 -10.52
C PHE A 127 -5.85 -3.87 -9.54
N VAL A 128 -6.06 -3.68 -8.23
CA VAL A 128 -5.17 -4.17 -7.16
C VAL A 128 -5.04 -5.69 -7.22
N HIS A 129 -6.13 -6.43 -7.47
CA HIS A 129 -6.05 -7.89 -7.61
C HIS A 129 -5.16 -8.35 -8.78
N VAL A 130 -5.15 -7.61 -9.90
CA VAL A 130 -4.29 -7.91 -11.04
C VAL A 130 -2.84 -7.51 -10.78
N LEU A 131 -2.65 -6.37 -10.12
CA LEU A 131 -1.35 -5.72 -9.96
C LEU A 131 -0.52 -6.28 -8.79
N ALA A 132 -1.16 -6.52 -7.63
CA ALA A 132 -0.45 -6.84 -6.40
C ALA A 132 0.42 -8.10 -6.49
N PRO A 133 -0.02 -9.22 -7.11
CA PRO A 133 0.84 -10.41 -7.24
C PRO A 133 2.10 -10.12 -8.04
N ARG A 134 2.00 -9.33 -9.12
CA ARG A 134 3.14 -8.96 -9.95
C ARG A 134 4.14 -8.09 -9.20
N MET A 135 3.65 -7.07 -8.47
CA MET A 135 4.52 -6.21 -7.66
C MET A 135 5.22 -7.01 -6.56
N HIS A 136 4.51 -7.93 -5.91
CA HIS A 136 5.10 -8.78 -4.88
C HIS A 136 6.22 -9.67 -5.45
N ASP A 137 5.99 -10.30 -6.60
CA ASP A 137 6.99 -11.15 -7.23
C ASP A 137 8.23 -10.36 -7.68
N ASP A 138 8.03 -9.23 -8.36
CA ASP A 138 9.13 -8.44 -8.92
C ASP A 138 9.95 -7.71 -7.84
N TRP A 139 9.32 -7.27 -6.75
CA TRP A 139 9.96 -6.35 -5.79
C TRP A 139 10.27 -6.99 -4.45
N VAL A 140 9.53 -8.03 -4.05
CA VAL A 140 9.76 -8.74 -2.78
C VAL A 140 10.44 -10.08 -3.04
N ARG A 141 9.84 -10.95 -3.86
CA ARG A 141 10.39 -12.29 -4.12
C ARG A 141 11.74 -12.24 -4.83
N ALA A 142 11.87 -11.40 -5.87
CA ALA A 142 13.17 -11.22 -6.53
C ALA A 142 14.27 -10.74 -5.56
N LYS A 143 13.91 -9.90 -4.57
CA LYS A 143 14.86 -9.47 -3.54
C LYS A 143 15.17 -10.54 -2.52
N ALA A 144 14.23 -11.43 -2.23
CA ALA A 144 14.48 -12.63 -1.44
C ALA A 144 15.53 -13.52 -2.12
N ASP A 145 15.38 -13.77 -3.42
CA ASP A 145 16.29 -14.62 -4.20
C ASP A 145 17.71 -14.03 -4.27
N GLU A 146 17.83 -12.70 -4.39
CA GLU A 146 19.12 -11.99 -4.33
C GLU A 146 19.76 -12.02 -2.92
N THR A 147 18.94 -12.09 -1.86
CA THR A 147 19.39 -11.96 -0.47
C THR A 147 19.85 -13.31 0.07
N THR A 148 21.14 -13.60 -0.08
CA THR A 148 21.81 -14.76 0.52
C THR A 148 22.92 -14.32 1.47
N MET A 149 23.24 -15.14 2.47
CA MET A 149 24.35 -14.85 3.40
C MET A 149 25.67 -14.63 2.66
N ARG A 150 25.93 -15.41 1.60
CA ARG A 150 27.10 -15.23 0.74
C ARG A 150 27.15 -13.83 0.12
N ASN A 151 26.04 -13.36 -0.45
CA ASN A 151 25.97 -12.04 -1.08
C ASN A 151 26.12 -10.92 -0.04
N LEU A 152 25.53 -11.06 1.15
CA LEU A 152 25.66 -10.06 2.21
C LEU A 152 27.09 -9.97 2.74
N VAL A 153 27.74 -11.10 2.99
CA VAL A 153 29.12 -11.15 3.50
C VAL A 153 30.11 -10.61 2.47
N THR A 154 30.01 -11.06 1.21
CA THR A 154 30.91 -10.61 0.14
C THR A 154 30.73 -9.13 -0.21
N SER A 155 29.53 -8.58 -0.03
CA SER A 155 29.28 -7.14 -0.22
C SER A 155 29.52 -6.29 1.02
N GLY A 156 29.86 -6.88 2.17
CA GLY A 156 30.05 -6.16 3.44
C GLY A 156 28.76 -5.54 3.98
N ARG A 157 27.58 -6.06 3.60
CA ARG A 157 26.25 -5.51 3.94
C ARG A 157 25.52 -6.37 4.97
N THR A 158 26.23 -6.87 5.96
CA THR A 158 25.64 -7.62 7.09
C THR A 158 25.15 -6.69 8.18
N PHE A 159 24.27 -7.14 9.07
CA PHE A 159 23.95 -6.37 10.27
C PHE A 159 25.21 -6.21 11.14
N PRO A 160 25.52 -4.99 11.65
CA PRO A 160 26.73 -4.77 12.44
C PRO A 160 26.81 -5.64 13.71
N ASN A 161 25.68 -5.77 14.41
CA ASN A 161 25.61 -6.52 15.66
C ASN A 161 25.24 -8.00 15.47
N PHE A 162 24.78 -8.39 14.28
CA PHE A 162 24.33 -9.76 13.97
C PHE A 162 24.82 -10.20 12.58
N PRO A 163 26.14 -10.44 12.40
CA PRO A 163 26.70 -10.72 11.08
C PRO A 163 26.16 -11.99 10.40
N CYS A 164 25.60 -12.91 11.19
CA CYS A 164 24.98 -14.16 10.71
C CYS A 164 23.48 -14.02 10.38
N ALA A 165 22.84 -12.89 10.69
CA ALA A 165 21.43 -12.70 10.42
C ALA A 165 21.18 -12.28 8.97
N LEU A 166 20.33 -13.05 8.27
CA LEU A 166 19.96 -12.80 6.88
C LEU A 166 18.95 -11.63 6.75
N TYR A 167 18.04 -11.53 7.72
CA TYR A 167 16.98 -10.52 7.75
C TYR A 167 16.50 -10.29 9.18
N ALA A 168 15.82 -9.16 9.38
CA ALA A 168 15.03 -8.87 10.57
C ALA A 168 13.55 -8.95 10.20
N THR A 169 12.75 -9.53 11.08
CA THR A 169 11.30 -9.62 10.91
C THR A 169 10.62 -8.71 11.92
N ASP A 170 9.67 -7.90 11.47
CA ASP A 170 8.85 -7.08 12.34
C ASP A 170 7.36 -7.22 11.97
N VAL A 171 6.51 -6.95 12.95
CA VAL A 171 5.07 -6.99 12.82
C VAL A 171 4.51 -5.58 12.83
N THR A 172 3.96 -5.16 11.70
CA THR A 172 3.36 -3.84 11.53
C THR A 172 1.84 -3.90 11.72
N PHE A 173 1.29 -2.90 12.41
CA PHE A 173 -0.16 -2.70 12.52
C PHE A 173 -0.58 -1.57 11.59
N GLN A 174 -1.39 -1.89 10.59
CA GLN A 174 -1.96 -0.92 9.68
C GLN A 174 -3.37 -0.58 10.13
N GLN A 175 -3.54 0.65 10.62
CA GLN A 175 -4.85 1.17 10.99
C GLN A 175 -5.77 1.16 9.76
N SER A 176 -7.02 0.75 9.97
CA SER A 176 -8.08 0.78 8.97
C SER A 176 -9.30 1.52 9.52
N ASN A 177 -10.22 1.86 8.62
CA ASN A 177 -11.57 2.22 9.01
C ASN A 177 -12.23 1.04 9.74
N ARG A 178 -13.23 1.34 10.58
CA ARG A 178 -14.04 0.30 11.23
C ARG A 178 -14.75 -0.50 10.12
N PRO A 179 -14.60 -1.84 10.08
CA PRO A 179 -15.35 -2.65 9.12
C PRO A 179 -16.85 -2.56 9.38
N ALA A 180 -17.64 -2.70 8.32
CA ALA A 180 -19.09 -2.84 8.44
C ALA A 180 -19.43 -4.24 8.94
N GLY A 181 -20.50 -4.37 9.72
CA GLY A 181 -20.96 -5.65 10.26
C GLY A 181 -21.33 -5.58 11.74
N SER A 182 -21.74 -6.73 12.26
CA SER A 182 -22.06 -6.91 13.68
C SER A 182 -20.82 -6.73 14.56
N MET A 183 -21.03 -6.46 15.85
CA MET A 183 -19.91 -6.32 16.79
C MET A 183 -19.00 -7.56 16.80
N ALA A 184 -19.56 -8.76 16.64
CA ALA A 184 -18.80 -10.01 16.60
C ALA A 184 -17.88 -10.13 15.37
N GLU A 185 -18.29 -9.59 14.22
CA GLU A 185 -17.47 -9.59 12.99
C GLU A 185 -16.38 -8.52 13.01
N VAL A 186 -16.65 -7.41 13.71
CA VAL A 186 -15.78 -6.24 13.77
C VAL A 186 -14.70 -6.36 14.84
N MET A 187 -15.03 -6.95 15.99
CA MET A 187 -14.13 -7.07 17.14
C MET A 187 -12.79 -7.79 16.84
N PRO A 188 -12.71 -8.79 15.94
CA PRO A 188 -11.44 -9.40 15.57
C PRO A 188 -10.43 -8.41 14.96
N PHE A 189 -10.90 -7.34 14.34
CA PHE A 189 -10.03 -6.30 13.77
C PHE A 189 -9.60 -5.25 14.80
N TYR A 190 -10.19 -5.26 16.00
CA TYR A 190 -9.87 -4.29 17.05
C TYR A 190 -8.63 -4.70 17.84
N ARG A 191 -7.66 -3.78 17.95
CA ARG A 191 -6.45 -3.98 18.74
C ARG A 191 -6.49 -3.14 20.02
N GLY A 192 -6.72 -3.81 21.15
CA GLY A 192 -6.88 -3.17 22.47
C GLY A 192 -5.69 -2.28 22.87
N LYS A 193 -4.45 -2.68 22.55
CA LYS A 193 -3.23 -1.90 22.87
C LYS A 193 -3.26 -0.49 22.28
N HIS A 194 -3.82 -0.32 21.08
CA HIS A 194 -3.86 0.96 20.37
C HIS A 194 -5.25 1.59 20.33
N LYS A 195 -6.29 0.86 20.76
CA LYS A 195 -7.71 1.28 20.64
C LYS A 195 -8.13 1.59 19.20
N LEU A 196 -7.55 0.88 18.23
CA LEU A 196 -7.77 1.10 16.80
C LEU A 196 -8.18 -0.20 16.10
N TYR A 197 -8.90 -0.06 15.00
CA TYR A 197 -9.16 -1.16 14.06
C TYR A 197 -8.02 -1.23 13.05
N GLY A 198 -7.68 -2.44 12.62
CA GLY A 198 -6.65 -2.59 11.61
C GLY A 198 -6.30 -4.03 11.30
N LEU A 199 -5.30 -4.12 10.44
CA LEU A 199 -4.69 -5.36 9.98
C LEU A 199 -3.27 -5.44 10.51
N VAL A 200 -2.81 -6.67 10.69
CA VAL A 200 -1.45 -6.94 11.13
C VAL A 200 -0.71 -7.65 10.01
N VAL A 201 0.45 -7.14 9.63
CA VAL A 201 1.28 -7.74 8.58
C VAL A 201 2.70 -7.91 9.13
N GLU A 202 3.21 -9.12 9.01
CA GLU A 202 4.62 -9.42 9.27
C GLU A 202 5.42 -9.20 7.99
N VAL A 203 6.52 -8.44 8.11
CA VAL A 203 7.44 -8.12 7.02
C VAL A 203 8.85 -8.46 7.45
N SER A 204 9.57 -9.19 6.60
CA SER A 204 11.01 -9.44 6.76
C SER A 204 11.81 -8.52 5.86
N VAL A 205 12.80 -7.86 6.44
CA VAL A 205 13.64 -6.85 5.79
C VAL A 205 15.10 -7.25 5.90
N ASN A 206 15.83 -7.17 4.79
CA ASN A 206 17.26 -7.46 4.77
C ASN A 206 18.07 -6.28 5.36
N PRO A 207 19.39 -6.44 5.63
CA PRO A 207 20.20 -5.35 6.19
C PRO A 207 20.29 -4.09 5.32
N ARG A 208 19.89 -4.18 4.05
CA ARG A 208 19.87 -3.05 3.10
C ARG A 208 18.55 -2.28 3.15
N GLY A 209 17.58 -2.70 3.96
CA GLY A 209 16.27 -2.05 4.06
C GLY A 209 15.25 -2.51 3.02
N PHE A 210 15.52 -3.57 2.24
CA PHE A 210 14.53 -4.12 1.30
C PHE A 210 13.69 -5.19 1.96
N ALA A 211 12.37 -5.14 1.72
CA ALA A 211 11.46 -6.22 2.08
C ALA A 211 11.76 -7.44 1.21
N ILE A 212 11.93 -8.60 1.85
CA ILE A 212 12.18 -9.89 1.20
C ILE A 212 11.04 -10.89 1.43
N HIS A 213 10.18 -10.62 2.42
CA HIS A 213 9.00 -11.42 2.68
C HIS A 213 7.91 -10.53 3.27
N CYS A 214 6.67 -10.79 2.87
CA CYS A 214 5.48 -10.16 3.39
C CYS A 214 4.42 -11.25 3.58
N SER A 215 3.92 -11.39 4.80
CA SER A 215 2.85 -12.33 5.12
C SER A 215 1.48 -11.83 4.66
N ASP A 216 0.52 -12.76 4.56
CA ASP A 216 -0.88 -12.38 4.48
C ASP A 216 -1.33 -11.62 5.74
N HIS A 217 -2.23 -10.66 5.53
CA HIS A 217 -2.76 -9.84 6.59
C HIS A 217 -3.53 -10.65 7.64
N ALA A 218 -3.30 -10.34 8.91
CA ALA A 218 -4.05 -10.82 10.05
C ALA A 218 -5.15 -9.85 10.45
N ARG A 219 -6.11 -10.40 11.21
CA ARG A 219 -7.03 -9.63 12.04
C ARG A 219 -6.26 -8.88 13.14
N GLY A 220 -6.63 -7.64 13.43
CA GLY A 220 -5.95 -6.74 14.37
C GLY A 220 -5.72 -7.29 15.78
N ASN A 221 -6.62 -8.15 16.27
CA ASN A 221 -6.52 -8.78 17.58
C ASN A 221 -5.53 -9.97 17.65
N THR A 222 -4.93 -10.37 16.53
CA THR A 222 -3.98 -11.49 16.49
C THR A 222 -2.78 -11.17 17.38
N PRO A 223 -2.42 -12.06 18.33
CA PRO A 223 -1.22 -11.89 19.14
C PRO A 223 0.04 -11.89 18.28
N THR A 224 0.95 -10.95 18.55
CA THR A 224 2.25 -10.85 17.85
C THR A 224 3.13 -12.07 18.11
N SER A 225 3.01 -12.69 19.29
CA SER A 225 3.78 -13.89 19.67
C SER A 225 3.43 -15.14 18.85
N CYS A 226 2.20 -15.24 18.31
CA CYS A 226 1.77 -16.39 17.52
C CYS A 226 2.25 -16.34 16.06
N ARG A 227 2.87 -15.23 15.61
CA ARG A 227 3.36 -15.08 14.24
C ARG A 227 4.88 -15.18 14.09
N LEU A 228 5.64 -14.92 15.17
CA LEU A 228 7.09 -15.15 15.22
C LEU A 228 7.51 -16.63 15.08
N SER A 229 6.56 -17.57 15.05
CA SER A 229 6.86 -18.98 14.77
C SER A 229 6.85 -19.25 13.27
N ALA A 230 8.06 -19.29 12.69
CA ALA A 230 8.48 -20.02 11.49
C ALA A 230 8.92 -19.18 10.28
N PHE A 231 10.23 -18.90 10.21
CA PHE A 231 10.99 -19.34 9.04
C PHE A 231 12.46 -19.57 9.42
N VAL A 232 12.83 -20.84 9.50
CA VAL A 232 14.20 -21.34 9.56
C VAL A 232 14.66 -21.49 8.11
N SER A 233 15.65 -20.72 7.66
CA SER A 233 16.31 -21.08 6.41
C SER A 233 17.27 -22.24 6.65
N LYS A 234 16.96 -23.38 6.04
CA LYS A 234 17.87 -24.50 5.83
C LYS A 234 19.09 -24.01 5.05
N SER A 235 20.16 -23.64 5.73
CA SER A 235 21.53 -23.95 5.32
C SER A 235 22.49 -23.60 6.46
N ALA A 236 23.30 -24.58 6.85
CA ALA A 236 24.37 -24.47 7.86
C ALA A 236 23.94 -24.23 9.31
N GLY A 237 23.30 -25.24 9.93
CA GLY A 237 23.70 -25.76 11.25
C GLY A 237 23.86 -24.85 12.48
N PHE A 238 23.41 -23.59 12.47
CA PHE A 238 23.48 -22.69 13.62
C PHE A 238 22.11 -22.10 13.94
N SER A 239 21.56 -22.53 15.08
CA SER A 239 20.37 -21.92 15.70
C SER A 239 20.85 -20.74 16.56
N CYS A 240 20.58 -19.52 16.12
CA CYS A 240 20.60 -18.35 17.01
C CYS A 240 19.16 -17.86 17.16
N VAL A 241 18.49 -18.33 18.22
CA VAL A 241 17.20 -17.77 18.67
C VAL A 241 17.52 -16.51 19.46
N GLY A 242 17.44 -15.35 18.82
CA GLY A 242 17.49 -14.05 19.48
C GLY A 242 16.08 -13.50 19.65
N THR A 243 15.57 -13.47 20.88
CA THR A 243 14.37 -12.71 21.23
C THR A 243 14.70 -11.22 21.18
N TYR A 244 14.26 -10.52 20.13
CA TYR A 244 14.32 -9.06 20.12
C TYR A 244 13.19 -8.52 21.01
N SER A 245 13.57 -8.09 22.21
CA SER A 245 12.68 -7.43 23.16
C SER A 245 12.27 -6.05 22.61
N SER A 246 10.96 -5.83 22.53
CA SER A 246 10.36 -4.57 22.07
C SER A 246 10.63 -3.44 23.08
N ALA A 247 11.77 -2.76 22.96
CA ALA A 247 12.08 -1.59 23.76
C ALA A 247 12.86 -0.56 22.94
N THR A 248 12.27 -0.14 21.82
CA THR A 248 12.46 1.16 21.14
C THR A 248 11.71 1.07 19.82
N ASN A 249 10.80 2.00 19.53
CA ASN A 249 10.22 2.16 18.19
C ASN A 249 11.36 2.57 17.25
N PRO A 250 11.80 1.75 16.28
CA PRO A 250 12.48 2.30 15.13
C PRO A 250 11.38 2.92 14.27
N VAL A 251 11.39 4.26 14.16
CA VAL A 251 10.64 4.95 13.12
C VAL A 251 11.23 4.48 11.79
N PHE A 252 10.63 3.45 11.18
CA PHE A 252 10.90 3.09 9.80
C PHE A 252 10.27 4.17 8.92
N HIS A 253 11.01 5.26 8.71
CA HIS A 253 10.82 6.10 7.55
C HIS A 253 11.09 5.22 6.33
N ALA A 254 10.04 4.68 5.72
CA ALA A 254 10.07 4.21 4.35
C ALA A 254 10.25 5.44 3.43
N SER A 255 11.43 6.04 3.49
CA SER A 255 11.89 6.99 2.51
C SER A 255 12.36 6.17 1.32
N LEU A 256 11.47 5.94 0.36
CA LEU A 256 11.88 5.71 -1.02
C LEU A 256 12.57 7.00 -1.49
N ARG A 257 13.84 7.14 -1.15
CA ARG A 257 14.75 8.08 -1.80
C ARG A 257 15.87 7.25 -2.39
N GLN A 258 15.97 7.33 -3.72
CA GLN A 258 17.28 7.21 -4.38
C GLN A 258 18.18 8.33 -3.86
#